data_AF-A0AAN4Z834-F1
#
_entry.id   AF-A0AAN4Z834-F1
#
_cell.length_a   1.000
_cell.length_b   1.000
_cell.length_c   1.000
_cell.angle_alpha   90.00
_cell.angle_beta   90.00
_cell.angle_gamma   90.00
#
_symmetry.space_group_name_H-M   'P 1'
#
loop_
_entity.id
_entity.type
_entity.pdbx_description
1 polymer ?
#
loop_
_entity_poly.entity_id
_entity_poly.type
_entity_poly.pdbx_seq_one_letter_code
_entity_poly.pdbx_strand_id
1 'polypeptide(L)'
;MDKLLSLPPMEKIFMEFRIPQVNADQFLHLLSLHKFIHFYYSSVVINGDELKRAMEMISTEIRERAARVRLNATMVSNWLRSEGFSDSSKAGDTCREFELVKIPDEYDNSLSFRYRRCYIRIYRFDWTSSTFNNIILMTNREETM
;
A
#
# COMPACT_ATOMS: atom_id res chain seq x y z
N MET A 1 -1.35 15.77 -15.76
CA MET A 1 -1.71 14.39 -15.39
C MET A 1 -2.24 13.60 -16.59
N ASP A 2 -2.99 14.22 -17.49
CA ASP A 2 -3.63 13.53 -18.64
C ASP A 2 -2.67 12.73 -19.52
N LYS A 3 -1.45 13.25 -19.78
CA LYS A 3 -0.41 12.51 -20.53
C LYS A 3 0.07 11.22 -19.85
N LEU A 4 -0.02 11.14 -18.51
CA LEU A 4 0.38 9.95 -17.75
C LEU A 4 -0.69 8.86 -17.86
N LEU A 5 -1.96 9.26 -17.81
CA LEU A 5 -3.10 8.34 -17.93
C LEU A 5 -3.28 7.82 -19.36
N SER A 6 -2.75 8.53 -20.36
CA SER A 6 -2.77 8.10 -21.76
C SER A 6 -1.63 7.16 -22.14
N LEU A 7 -0.72 6.81 -21.22
CA LEU A 7 0.38 5.91 -21.53
C LEU A 7 -0.15 4.49 -21.82
N PRO A 8 0.42 3.77 -22.80
CA PRO A 8 0.06 2.38 -23.01
C PRO A 8 0.38 1.54 -21.75
N PRO A 9 -0.27 0.38 -21.56
CA PRO A 9 0.13 -0.56 -20.54
C PRO A 9 1.63 -0.85 -20.60
N MET A 10 2.28 -0.77 -19.45
CA MET A 10 3.72 -0.92 -19.31
C MET A 10 4.01 -1.89 -18.17
N GLU A 11 5.18 -2.50 -18.22
CA GLU A 11 5.61 -3.36 -17.12
C GLU A 11 5.81 -2.54 -15.85
N LYS A 12 6.51 -1.40 -15.91
CA LYS A 12 6.83 -0.60 -14.72
C LYS A 12 6.62 0.88 -14.98
N ILE A 13 5.98 1.56 -14.03
CA ILE A 13 5.94 3.03 -13.94
C ILE A 13 6.66 3.47 -12.67
N PHE A 14 7.68 4.31 -12.88
CA PHE A 14 8.41 4.98 -11.81
C PHE A 14 8.13 6.48 -11.87
N MET A 15 7.62 7.01 -10.77
CA MET A 15 7.32 8.43 -10.60
C MET A 15 8.35 9.01 -9.63
N GLU A 16 9.48 9.46 -10.19
CA GLU A 16 10.65 9.95 -9.45
C GLU A 16 10.64 11.47 -9.19
N PHE A 17 9.88 12.24 -9.95
CA PHE A 17 9.81 13.70 -9.79
C PHE A 17 8.75 14.09 -8.76
N ARG A 18 8.84 15.31 -8.21
CA ARG A 18 7.73 15.95 -7.46
C ARG A 18 6.61 16.32 -8.43
N ILE A 19 5.92 15.31 -8.95
CA ILE A 19 4.70 15.47 -9.72
C ILE A 19 3.64 16.00 -8.74
N PRO A 20 2.72 16.89 -9.17
CA PRO A 20 1.55 17.23 -8.37
C PRO A 20 0.88 15.99 -7.79
N GLN A 21 0.30 16.19 -6.60
CA GLN A 21 -0.41 15.17 -5.82
C GLN A 21 -1.31 14.32 -6.73
N VAL A 22 -1.20 13.00 -6.63
CA VAL A 22 -2.02 12.07 -7.43
C VAL A 22 -3.22 11.67 -6.60
N ASN A 23 -4.43 11.90 -7.12
CA ASN A 23 -5.65 11.54 -6.41
C ASN A 23 -5.96 10.03 -6.55
N ALA A 24 -6.94 9.56 -5.77
CA ALA A 24 -7.34 8.17 -5.74
C ALA A 24 -7.71 7.60 -7.11
N ASP A 25 -8.56 8.30 -7.88
CA ASP A 25 -9.02 7.81 -9.18
C ASP A 25 -7.87 7.66 -10.18
N GLN A 26 -6.94 8.62 -10.20
CA GLN A 26 -5.74 8.54 -11.02
C GLN A 26 -4.84 7.38 -10.60
N PHE A 27 -4.64 7.20 -9.29
CA PHE A 27 -3.86 6.09 -8.75
C PHE A 27 -4.47 4.74 -9.11
N LEU A 28 -5.77 4.55 -8.88
CA LEU A 28 -6.49 3.32 -9.21
C LEU A 28 -6.51 3.06 -10.72
N HIS A 29 -6.66 4.10 -11.55
CA HIS A 29 -6.59 3.96 -12.99
C HIS A 29 -5.21 3.45 -13.43
N LEU A 30 -4.13 4.07 -12.95
CA LEU A 30 -2.77 3.61 -13.23
C LEU A 30 -2.54 2.18 -12.71
N LEU A 31 -3.05 1.87 -11.52
CA LEU A 31 -2.98 0.53 -10.96
C LEU A 31 -3.72 -0.50 -11.80
N SER A 32 -4.80 -0.14 -12.49
CA SER A 32 -5.51 -1.05 -13.38
C SER A 32 -4.69 -1.37 -14.65
N LEU A 33 -3.97 -0.39 -15.18
CA LEU A 33 -3.28 -0.48 -16.45
C LEU A 33 -1.88 -1.11 -16.34
N HIS A 34 -1.14 -0.78 -15.29
CA HIS A 34 0.29 -1.10 -15.21
C HIS A 34 0.56 -2.23 -14.22
N LYS A 35 1.49 -3.11 -14.60
CA LYS A 35 1.88 -4.26 -13.76
C LYS A 35 2.51 -3.80 -12.45
N PHE A 36 3.39 -2.81 -12.51
CA PHE A 36 4.03 -2.23 -11.33
C PHE A 36 3.93 -0.70 -11.36
N ILE A 37 3.44 -0.11 -10.27
CA ILE A 37 3.42 1.34 -10.08
C ILE A 37 4.22 1.73 -8.83
N HIS A 38 5.10 2.72 -8.97
CA HIS A 38 5.94 3.19 -7.86
C HIS A 38 5.99 4.71 -7.81
N PHE A 39 5.47 5.25 -6.71
CA PHE A 39 5.51 6.68 -6.38
C PHE A 39 6.61 6.94 -5.35
N TYR A 40 7.80 7.33 -5.82
CA TYR A 40 8.99 7.48 -4.96
C TYR A 40 8.91 8.69 -4.02
N TYR A 41 8.43 9.82 -4.52
CA TYR A 41 8.41 11.11 -3.81
C TYR A 41 7.04 11.78 -3.80
N SER A 42 6.15 11.43 -4.74
CA SER A 42 4.80 11.96 -4.81
C SER A 42 3.90 11.32 -3.75
N SER A 43 3.15 12.15 -3.01
CA SER A 43 2.06 11.68 -2.17
C SER A 43 0.87 11.32 -3.05
N VAL A 44 0.34 10.12 -2.81
CA VAL A 44 -0.96 9.71 -3.31
C VAL A 44 -1.99 10.13 -2.25
N VAL A 45 -3.05 10.81 -2.67
CA VAL A 45 -4.17 11.19 -1.78
C VAL A 45 -5.20 10.11 -1.87
N ILE A 46 -5.19 9.23 -0.89
CA ILE A 46 -6.19 8.19 -0.72
C ILE A 46 -6.63 8.12 0.74
N ASN A 47 -7.88 7.71 0.95
CA ASN A 47 -8.43 7.30 2.23
C ASN A 47 -8.35 5.77 2.41
N GLY A 48 -8.84 5.27 3.55
CA GLY A 48 -8.79 3.83 3.87
C GLY A 48 -9.58 2.96 2.88
N ASP A 49 -10.74 3.43 2.42
CA ASP A 49 -11.58 2.69 1.48
C ASP A 49 -10.93 2.58 0.10
N GLU A 50 -10.30 3.67 -0.37
CA GLU A 50 -9.58 3.70 -1.64
C GLU A 50 -8.31 2.84 -1.60
N LEU A 51 -7.63 2.82 -0.45
CA LEU A 51 -6.52 1.89 -0.22
C LEU A 51 -7.00 0.43 -0.25
N LYS A 52 -8.14 0.13 0.38
CA LYS A 52 -8.75 -1.20 0.32
C LYS A 52 -9.15 -1.60 -1.10
N ARG A 53 -9.73 -0.69 -1.88
CA ARG A 53 -10.03 -0.93 -3.31
C ARG A 53 -8.77 -1.27 -4.11
N ALA A 54 -7.64 -0.62 -3.83
CA ALA A 54 -6.37 -0.93 -4.46
C ALA A 54 -5.87 -2.35 -4.08
N MET A 55 -6.02 -2.74 -2.81
CA MET A 55 -5.71 -4.10 -2.35
C MET A 55 -6.61 -5.15 -3.01
N GLU A 56 -7.91 -4.86 -3.14
CA GLU A 56 -8.87 -5.72 -3.82
C GLU A 56 -8.46 -5.96 -5.27
N MET A 57 -8.17 -4.89 -6.03
CA MET A 57 -7.69 -4.97 -7.42
C MET A 57 -6.45 -5.86 -7.55
N ILE A 58 -5.47 -5.69 -6.66
CA ILE A 58 -4.25 -6.52 -6.64
C ILE A 58 -4.60 -7.97 -6.28
N SER A 59 -5.44 -8.19 -5.27
CA SER A 59 -5.80 -9.53 -4.78
C SER A 59 -6.54 -10.39 -5.81
N THR A 60 -7.34 -9.77 -6.68
CA THR A 60 -8.13 -10.47 -7.71
C THR A 60 -7.35 -10.72 -9.00
N GLU A 61 -6.21 -10.07 -9.16
CA GLU A 61 -5.40 -10.21 -10.36
C GLU A 61 -4.71 -11.59 -10.40
N ILE A 62 -4.70 -12.21 -11.59
CA ILE A 62 -4.04 -13.50 -11.82
C ILE A 62 -2.56 -13.27 -12.11
N ARG A 63 -2.24 -12.21 -12.85
CA ARG A 63 -0.87 -11.82 -13.17
C ARG A 63 -0.21 -11.13 -11.98
N GLU A 64 1.11 -11.14 -11.92
CA GLU A 64 1.81 -10.37 -10.90
C GLU A 64 1.47 -8.88 -11.03
N ARG A 65 1.10 -8.23 -9.93
CA ARG A 65 0.79 -6.81 -9.85
C ARG A 65 1.29 -6.24 -8.52
N ALA A 66 1.91 -5.06 -8.55
CA ALA A 66 2.29 -4.37 -7.33
C ALA A 66 2.16 -2.85 -7.40
N ALA A 67 1.95 -2.25 -6.23
CA ALA A 67 1.93 -0.81 -6.03
C ALA A 67 2.82 -0.43 -4.85
N ARG A 68 3.63 0.61 -5.03
CA ARG A 68 4.40 1.23 -3.96
C ARG A 68 4.04 2.70 -3.85
N VAL A 69 3.50 3.09 -2.70
CA VAL A 69 3.01 4.45 -2.42
C VAL A 69 3.53 4.98 -1.09
N ARG A 70 3.54 6.29 -0.93
CA ARG A 70 3.81 6.95 0.36
C ARG A 70 2.53 7.56 0.90
N LEU A 71 2.11 7.12 2.09
CA LEU A 71 0.93 7.62 2.80
C LEU A 71 1.31 8.25 4.13
N ASN A 72 0.47 9.15 4.61
CA ASN A 72 0.63 9.80 5.91
C ASN A 72 0.45 8.78 7.06
N ALA A 73 1.35 8.77 8.05
CA ALA A 73 1.29 7.80 9.15
C ALA A 73 0.01 7.87 9.99
N THR A 74 -0.57 9.06 10.20
CA THR A 74 -1.86 9.20 10.88
C THR A 74 -2.98 8.54 10.09
N MET A 75 -2.99 8.69 8.76
CA MET A 75 -3.96 7.99 7.91
C MET A 75 -3.80 6.47 8.00
N VAL A 76 -2.56 5.97 7.93
CA VAL A 76 -2.28 4.52 7.99
C VAL A 76 -2.68 3.93 9.34
N SER A 77 -2.27 4.55 10.45
CA SER A 77 -2.62 4.07 11.79
C SER A 77 -4.13 4.13 12.05
N ASN A 78 -4.83 5.18 11.60
CA ASN A 78 -6.28 5.27 11.71
C ASN A 78 -6.99 4.20 10.88
N TRP A 79 -6.52 3.95 9.65
CA TRP A 79 -7.04 2.88 8.82
C TRP A 79 -6.87 1.52 9.50
N LEU A 80 -5.67 1.20 10.02
CA LEU A 80 -5.43 -0.06 10.73
C LEU A 80 -6.33 -0.24 11.96
N ARG A 81 -6.52 0.83 12.75
CA ARG A 81 -7.47 0.82 13.88
C ARG A 81 -8.90 0.58 13.42
N SER A 82 -9.31 1.16 12.29
CA SER A 82 -10.65 0.95 11.72
C SER A 82 -10.89 -0.48 11.24
N GLU A 83 -9.82 -1.20 10.90
CA GLU A 83 -9.86 -2.63 10.58
C GLU A 83 -9.72 -3.53 11.82
N GLY A 84 -9.55 -2.94 13.02
CA GLY A 84 -9.52 -3.67 14.28
C GLY A 84 -8.10 -4.02 14.78
N PHE A 85 -7.05 -3.49 14.17
CA PHE A 85 -5.68 -3.69 14.65
C PHE A 85 -5.23 -2.57 15.61
N SER A 86 -4.36 -2.92 16.55
CA SER A 86 -3.80 -1.98 17.52
C SER A 86 -2.32 -2.28 17.79
N ASP A 87 -1.70 -1.48 18.64
CA ASP A 87 -0.36 -1.70 19.17
C ASP A 87 -0.23 -2.98 20.00
N SER A 88 -1.35 -3.51 20.51
CA SER A 88 -1.40 -4.79 21.22
C SER A 88 -1.55 -6.01 20.30
N SER A 89 -1.78 -5.81 18.99
CA SER A 89 -1.93 -6.90 18.02
C SER A 89 -0.62 -7.65 17.78
N LYS A 90 -0.72 -8.93 17.48
CA LYS A 90 0.40 -9.86 17.30
C LYS A 90 0.35 -10.54 15.93
N ALA A 91 1.51 -11.01 15.47
CA ALA A 91 1.56 -11.84 14.27
C ALA A 91 0.64 -13.06 14.42
N GLY A 92 -0.13 -13.36 13.38
CA GLY A 92 -1.20 -14.37 13.36
C GLY A 92 -2.59 -13.81 13.71
N ASP A 93 -2.71 -12.60 14.24
CA ASP A 93 -4.02 -11.99 14.50
C ASP A 93 -4.78 -11.77 13.19
N THR A 94 -6.05 -12.18 13.16
CA THR A 94 -6.94 -11.98 12.03
C THR A 94 -8.09 -11.06 12.39
N CYS A 95 -8.33 -10.04 11.56
CA CYS A 95 -9.49 -9.16 11.68
C CYS A 95 -10.17 -9.07 10.31
N ARG A 96 -11.40 -9.62 10.23
CA ARG A 96 -12.18 -9.71 8.97
C ARG A 96 -11.39 -10.46 7.89
N GLU A 97 -10.97 -9.76 6.84
CA GLU A 97 -10.25 -10.31 5.68
C GLU A 97 -8.74 -10.10 5.77
N PHE A 98 -8.29 -9.43 6.84
CA PHE A 98 -6.89 -9.12 7.09
C PHE A 98 -6.29 -10.11 8.08
N GLU A 99 -5.07 -10.50 7.81
CA GLU A 99 -4.19 -11.23 8.71
C GLU A 99 -2.92 -10.40 8.93
N LEU A 100 -2.52 -10.23 10.18
CA LEU A 100 -1.26 -9.62 10.55
C LEU A 100 -0.15 -10.67 10.46
N VAL A 101 0.70 -10.58 9.43
CA VAL A 101 1.73 -11.59 9.14
C VAL A 101 3.00 -11.34 9.96
N LYS A 102 3.41 -10.08 10.07
CA LYS A 102 4.63 -9.69 10.78
C LYS A 102 4.45 -8.36 11.50
N ILE A 103 4.95 -8.28 12.73
CA ILE A 103 5.07 -7.03 13.50
C ILE A 103 6.51 -6.50 13.44
N PRO A 104 6.71 -5.17 13.59
CA PRO A 104 8.04 -4.58 13.70
C PRO A 104 8.88 -5.19 14.81
N ASP A 105 10.17 -5.38 14.53
CA ASP A 105 11.18 -5.84 15.49
C ASP A 105 12.44 -4.95 15.46
N GLU A 106 13.48 -5.31 16.23
CA GLU A 106 14.71 -4.52 16.35
C GLU A 106 15.54 -4.45 15.05
N TYR A 107 15.33 -5.37 14.11
CA TYR A 107 16.05 -5.46 12.85
C TYR A 107 15.24 -4.96 11.65
N ASP A 108 13.92 -5.05 11.74
CA ASP A 108 12.98 -4.71 10.68
C ASP A 108 11.78 -3.95 11.24
N ASN A 109 11.81 -2.63 11.09
CA ASN A 109 10.70 -1.75 11.45
C ASN A 109 9.60 -1.76 10.38
N SER A 110 9.16 -2.93 9.93
CA SER A 110 8.05 -3.07 8.99
C SER A 110 6.93 -3.93 9.56
N LEU A 111 5.72 -3.46 9.31
CA LEU A 111 4.48 -4.13 9.64
C LEU A 111 3.93 -4.76 8.37
N SER A 112 3.60 -6.05 8.39
CA SER A 112 3.15 -6.76 7.20
C SER A 112 1.81 -7.44 7.42
N PHE A 113 0.93 -7.30 6.45
CA PHE A 113 -0.42 -7.88 6.45
C PHE A 113 -0.66 -8.69 5.18
N ARG A 114 -1.67 -9.55 5.25
CA ARG A 114 -2.25 -10.22 4.11
C ARG A 114 -3.74 -9.87 4.03
N TYR A 115 -4.16 -9.34 2.89
CA TYR A 115 -5.56 -9.16 2.51
C TYR A 115 -5.87 -10.11 1.36
N ARG A 116 -6.54 -11.23 1.63
CA ARG A 116 -6.74 -12.31 0.63
C ARG A 116 -5.40 -12.71 -0.01
N ARG A 117 -5.24 -12.51 -1.33
CA ARG A 117 -3.99 -12.77 -2.09
C ARG A 117 -3.05 -11.56 -2.20
N CYS A 118 -3.40 -10.42 -1.58
CA CYS A 118 -2.55 -9.22 -1.57
C CYS A 118 -1.71 -9.20 -0.29
N TYR A 119 -0.40 -9.20 -0.45
CA TYR A 119 0.59 -8.96 0.59
C TYR A 119 0.84 -7.46 0.71
N ILE A 120 0.79 -6.95 1.93
CA ILE A 120 0.99 -5.54 2.23
C ILE A 120 2.15 -5.41 3.20
N ARG A 121 3.15 -4.59 2.88
CA ARG A 121 4.26 -4.25 3.76
C ARG A 121 4.34 -2.76 3.96
N ILE A 122 4.31 -2.34 5.22
CA ILE A 122 4.36 -0.95 5.65
C ILE A 122 5.72 -0.72 6.30
N TYR A 123 6.59 0.03 5.64
CA TYR A 123 7.92 0.34 6.15
C TYR A 123 7.90 1.54 7.08
N ARG A 124 8.77 1.48 8.10
CA ARG A 124 8.97 2.53 9.13
C ARG A 124 7.66 2.86 9.84
N PHE A 125 6.91 1.83 10.19
CA PHE A 125 5.61 2.00 10.83
C PHE A 125 5.77 2.25 12.33
N ASP A 126 4.97 3.16 12.86
CA ASP A 126 4.89 3.45 14.29
C ASP A 126 3.44 3.85 14.59
N TRP A 127 2.83 3.21 15.58
CA TRP A 127 1.44 3.46 15.99
C TRP A 127 1.21 4.86 16.56
N THR A 128 2.28 5.49 17.07
CA THR A 128 2.25 6.74 17.83
C THR A 128 2.86 7.92 17.07
N SER A 129 3.81 7.66 16.15
CA SER A 129 4.42 8.73 15.36
C SER A 129 3.56 9.15 14.18
N SER A 130 3.27 10.45 14.08
CA SER A 130 2.65 11.07 12.91
C SER A 130 3.68 11.77 12.01
N THR A 131 4.98 11.67 12.31
CA THR A 131 6.00 12.58 11.79
C THR A 131 6.47 12.22 10.38
N PHE A 132 6.35 10.95 9.99
CA PHE A 132 6.89 10.45 8.72
C PHE A 132 5.80 9.80 7.88
N ASN A 133 5.95 9.88 6.55
CA ASN A 133 5.11 9.09 5.66
C ASN A 133 5.59 7.63 5.66
N ASN A 134 4.66 6.70 5.77
CA ASN A 134 4.96 5.29 5.59
C ASN A 134 5.04 4.96 4.10
N ILE A 135 5.98 4.08 3.75
CA ILE A 135 6.01 3.46 2.44
C ILE A 135 5.17 2.20 2.52
N ILE A 136 4.14 2.12 1.70
CA ILE A 136 3.30 0.93 1.59
C ILE A 136 3.62 0.25 0.27
N LEU A 137 4.03 -1.01 0.35
CA LEU A 137 4.12 -1.93 -0.77
C LEU A 137 2.93 -2.87 -0.72
N MET A 138 2.21 -3.01 -1.83
CA MET A 138 1.13 -3.97 -2.01
C MET A 138 1.45 -4.83 -3.22
N THR A 139 1.34 -6.15 -3.11
CA THR A 139 1.65 -7.08 -4.21
C THR A 139 0.84 -8.37 -4.10
N ASN A 140 0.46 -8.98 -5.21
CA ASN A 140 -0.15 -10.32 -5.20
C ASN A 140 0.85 -11.46 -5.42
N ARG A 141 2.13 -11.12 -5.46
CA ARG A 141 3.22 -12.09 -5.43
C ARG A 141 3.66 -12.25 -3.99
N GLU A 142 3.73 -13.51 -3.55
CA GLU A 142 4.36 -13.86 -2.29
C GLU A 142 5.84 -13.47 -2.41
N GLU A 143 6.20 -12.33 -1.85
CA GLU A 143 7.60 -12.06 -1.52
C GLU A 143 7.93 -13.04 -0.41
N THR A 144 8.98 -13.85 -0.57
CA THR A 144 9.57 -14.60 0.54
C THR A 144 9.93 -13.58 1.62
N MET A 145 9.04 -13.44 2.60
CA MET A 145 9.16 -12.55 3.75
C MET A 145 10.16 -13.09 4.75
#